data_AF-A0A6I1W252-F1
#
_entry.id   AF-A0A6I1W252-F1
#
_cell.length_a   1.000
_cell.length_b   1.000
_cell.length_c   1.000
_cell.angle_alpha   90.00
_cell.angle_beta   90.00
_cell.angle_gamma   90.00
#
_symmetry.space_group_name_H-M   'P 1'
#
loop_
_entity.id
_entity.type
_entity.pdbx_description
1 polymer ?
#
loop_
_entity_poly.entity_id
_entity_poly.type
_entity_poly.pdbx_seq_one_letter_code
_entity_poly.pdbx_strand_id
1 'polypeptide(L)' 'FLVDGQLVWRDGPIESLDETILRPVARAFSAEGGLRVMEGNLGRGVMKVSAVAPEHQIVEAPARVFQDQQQLADAFK' A
#
# COMPACT_ATOMS: atom_id res chain seq x y z
N PHE A 1 11.61 28.19 3.26
CA PHE A 1 11.34 29.30 2.32
C PHE A 1 12.59 30.14 2.18
N LEU A 2 12.76 30.84 1.06
CA LEU A 2 13.83 31.82 0.92
C LEU A 2 13.22 33.22 1.00
N VAL A 3 13.71 34.04 1.92
CA VAL A 3 13.33 35.45 2.07
C VAL A 3 14.63 36.24 2.01
N ASP A 4 14.75 37.13 1.04
CA ASP A 4 15.93 37.97 0.83
C ASP A 4 17.25 37.18 0.82
N GLY A 5 17.23 36.01 0.18
CA GLY A 5 18.41 35.15 0.08
C GLY A 5 18.74 34.36 1.35
N GLN A 6 17.95 34.49 2.41
CA GLN A 6 18.13 33.75 3.66
C GLN A 6 17.08 32.65 3.81
N LEU A 7 17.53 31.48 4.26
CA LEU A 7 16.66 30.35 4.55
C LEU A 7 15.86 30.64 5.81
N VAL A 8 14.54 30.59 5.69
CA VAL A 8 13.61 30.78 6.83
C VAL A 8 12.59 29.64 6.90
N TRP A 9 12.22 29.32 8.14
CA TRP A 9 11.14 28.39 8.47
C TRP A 9 9.84 29.19 8.56
N ARG A 10 8.74 28.56 8.16
CA ARG A 10 7.40 29.12 8.28
C ARG A 10 6.44 27.99 8.64
N ASP A 11 5.36 28.35 9.30
CA ASP A 11 4.30 27.40 9.59
C ASP A 11 3.68 26.86 8.30
N GLY A 12 3.43 25.55 8.29
CA GLY A 12 2.68 24.90 7.22
C GLY A 12 1.18 25.09 7.40
N PRO A 13 0.38 24.71 6.38
CA PRO A 13 -1.08 24.70 6.52
C PRO A 13 -1.50 23.72 7.63
N ILE A 14 -2.46 24.13 8.45
CA ILE A 14 -3.03 23.32 9.54
C ILE A 14 -4.15 22.38 9.04
N GLU A 15 -4.69 22.65 7.86
CA GLU A 15 -5.70 21.86 7.17
C GLU A 15 -5.15 21.37 5.83
N SER A 16 -5.67 20.24 5.34
CA SER A 16 -5.29 19.76 4.02
C SER A 16 -5.81 20.69 2.93
N LEU A 17 -5.01 20.90 1.89
CA LEU A 17 -5.41 21.65 0.70
C LEU A 17 -6.21 20.79 -0.28
N ASP A 18 -6.12 19.46 -0.18
CA ASP A 18 -6.86 18.50 -0.99
C ASP A 18 -7.02 17.16 -0.26
N GLU A 19 -8.23 16.90 0.24
CA GLU A 19 -8.55 15.66 0.96
C GLU A 19 -8.73 14.44 0.04
N THR A 20 -8.65 14.59 -1.28
CA THR A 20 -8.52 13.43 -2.19
C THR A 20 -7.09 12.89 -2.22
N ILE A 21 -6.11 13.67 -1.75
CA ILE A 21 -4.68 13.32 -1.70
C ILE A 21 -4.22 13.11 -0.25
N LEU A 22 -4.51 14.06 0.65
CA LEU A 22 -4.06 14.02 2.04
C LEU A 22 -5.23 14.29 2.98
N ARG A 23 -5.63 13.29 3.77
CA ARG A 23 -6.75 13.42 4.73
C ARG A 23 -6.27 13.55 6.16
N PRO A 24 -7.04 14.24 7.04
CA PRO A 24 -6.81 14.17 8.47
C PRO A 24 -7.06 12.76 9.00
N VAL A 25 -6.43 12.41 10.12
CA VAL A 25 -6.56 11.08 10.75
C VAL A 25 -8.02 10.72 11.05
N ALA A 26 -8.83 11.69 11.47
CA ALA A 26 -10.25 11.51 11.75
C ALA A 26 -11.08 11.09 10.51
N ARG A 27 -10.56 11.28 9.29
CA ARG A 27 -11.19 10.92 8.01
C ARG A 27 -10.22 10.19 7.09
N ALA A 28 -9.41 9.26 7.63
CA ALA A 28 -8.44 8.51 6.83
C ALA A 28 -9.11 7.74 5.66
N PHE A 29 -8.33 7.44 4.60
CA PHE A 29 -8.80 6.59 3.49
C PHE A 29 -9.15 5.16 3.94
N SER A 30 -8.42 4.66 4.94
CA SER A 30 -8.64 3.38 5.58
C SER A 30 -8.27 3.51 7.06
N ALA A 31 -8.91 2.72 7.90
CA ALA A 31 -8.57 2.62 9.32
C ALA A 31 -7.18 2.02 9.56
N GLU A 32 -6.64 1.28 8.58
CA GLU A 32 -5.30 0.68 8.64
C GLU A 32 -4.46 0.98 7.40
N GLY A 33 -3.13 0.97 7.55
CA GLY A 33 -2.17 1.15 6.45
C GLY A 33 -2.09 -0.04 5.46
N GLY A 34 -2.83 -1.10 5.76
CA GLY A 34 -3.03 -2.26 4.90
C GLY A 34 -1.79 -3.15 4.73
N LEU A 35 -0.88 -3.19 5.69
CA LEU A 35 0.20 -4.20 5.73
C LEU A 35 -0.20 -5.29 6.73
N ARG A 36 -0.24 -6.55 6.28
CA ARG A 36 -0.55 -7.71 7.10
C ARG A 36 0.63 -8.69 7.09
N VAL A 37 0.96 -9.25 8.25
CA VAL A 37 1.91 -10.37 8.37
C VAL A 37 1.12 -11.67 8.27
N MET A 38 1.62 -12.62 7.48
CA MET A 38 1.05 -13.95 7.33
C MET A 38 2.06 -15.00 7.79
N GLU A 39 1.59 -16.04 8.46
CA GLU A 39 2.42 -17.11 9.01
C GLU A 39 1.70 -18.45 8.88
N GLY A 40 2.45 -19.50 8.54
CA GLY A 40 1.93 -20.85 8.38
C GLY A 40 3.02 -21.86 8.02
N ASN A 41 2.63 -23.03 7.53
CA ASN A 41 3.56 -24.11 7.17
C ASN A 41 4.52 -23.77 6.02
N LEU A 42 4.19 -22.78 5.17
CA LEU A 42 5.07 -22.27 4.13
C LEU A 42 6.10 -21.22 4.64
N GLY A 43 6.03 -20.84 5.92
CA GLY A 43 6.90 -19.85 6.54
C GLY A 43 6.16 -18.54 6.86
N ARG A 44 6.83 -17.40 6.65
CA ARG A 44 6.35 -16.08 7.05
C ARG A 44 6.47 -15.08 5.90
N GLY A 45 5.41 -14.32 5.65
CA GLY A 45 5.34 -13.35 4.56
C GLY A 45 4.56 -12.10 4.94
N VAL A 46 4.46 -11.15 4.00
CA VAL A 46 3.66 -9.92 4.16
C VAL A 46 2.73 -9.74 2.97
N MET A 47 1.54 -9.19 3.23
CA MET A 47 0.53 -8.86 2.22
C MET A 47 0.11 -7.40 2.35
N LYS A 48 0.03 -6.70 1.20
CA LYS A 48 -0.49 -5.34 1.10
C LYS A 48 -1.97 -5.38 0.71
N VAL A 49 -2.86 -5.20 1.69
CA VAL A 49 -4.32 -5.33 1.52
C VAL A 49 -5.06 -4.02 1.22
N SER A 50 -4.37 -2.87 1.29
CA SER A 50 -5.02 -1.55 1.16
C SER A 50 -5.77 -1.33 -0.16
N ALA A 51 -5.43 -2.09 -1.22
CA ALA A 51 -6.07 -2.02 -2.52
C ALA A 51 -6.67 -3.38 -2.96
N VAL A 52 -6.85 -4.31 -2.02
CA VAL A 52 -7.45 -5.63 -2.29
C VAL A 52 -8.84 -5.64 -1.67
N ALA A 53 -9.87 -5.76 -2.52
CA ALA A 53 -11.26 -5.83 -2.06
C ALA A 53 -11.45 -6.98 -1.05
N PRO A 54 -12.25 -6.82 0.01
CA PRO A 54 -12.38 -7.82 1.07
C PRO A 54 -12.68 -9.25 0.57
N GLU A 55 -13.52 -9.37 -0.45
CA GLU A 55 -13.89 -10.63 -1.10
C GLU A 55 -12.73 -11.34 -1.80
N HIS A 56 -11.64 -10.63 -2.10
CA HIS A 56 -10.43 -11.16 -2.73
C HIS A 56 -9.25 -11.34 -1.76
N GLN A 57 -9.45 -11.09 -0.45
CA GLN A 57 -8.36 -11.24 0.54
C GLN A 57 -8.15 -12.70 0.98
N ILE A 58 -9.08 -13.60 0.65
CA ILE A 58 -8.99 -15.04 0.92
C ILE A 58 -9.15 -15.78 -0.40
N VAL A 59 -8.13 -16.56 -0.75
CA VAL A 59 -8.13 -17.40 -1.96
C VAL A 59 -7.64 -18.79 -1.59
N GLU A 60 -8.46 -19.80 -1.87
CA GLU A 60 -8.08 -21.21 -1.74
C GLU A 60 -8.19 -21.87 -3.11
N ALA A 61 -7.07 -22.37 -3.63
CA ALA A 61 -6.96 -22.95 -4.97
C ALA A 61 -5.74 -23.87 -5.08
N PRO A 62 -5.70 -24.77 -6.09
CA PRO A 62 -4.50 -25.55 -6.40
C PRO A 62 -3.30 -24.64 -6.75
N ALA A 63 -2.12 -24.98 -6.23
CA ALA A 63 -0.91 -24.24 -6.54
C ALA A 63 -0.41 -24.51 -7.97
N ARG A 64 -0.05 -23.44 -8.69
CA ARG A 64 0.77 -23.51 -9.90
C ARG A 64 2.15 -22.91 -9.59
N VAL A 65 3.22 -23.65 -9.87
CA VAL A 65 4.59 -23.27 -9.50
C VAL A 65 5.39 -22.91 -10.75
N PHE A 66 6.06 -21.77 -10.72
CA PHE A 66 6.95 -21.26 -11.76
C PHE A 66 8.31 -20.95 -11.15
N GLN A 67 9.39 -21.25 -11.87
CA GLN A 67 10.76 -21.01 -11.37
C GLN A 67 11.28 -19.61 -11.72
N ASP A 68 10.64 -18.94 -12.67
CA ASP A 68 10.95 -17.59 -13.10
C ASP A 68 9.71 -16.86 -13.64
N GLN A 69 9.83 -15.55 -13.84
CA GLN A 69 8.74 -14.71 -14.33
C GLN A 69 8.33 -14.98 -15.79
N GLN A 70 9.24 -15.52 -16.61
CA GLN A 70 8.99 -15.78 -18.04
C GLN A 70 8.06 -16.97 -18.22
N GLN A 71 8.23 -18.03 -17.41
CA GLN A 71 7.34 -19.20 -17.41
C GLN A 71 5.89 -18.83 -17.10
N LEU A 72 5.66 -17.85 -16.22
CA LEU A 72 4.32 -17.33 -15.96
C LEU A 72 3.75 -16.68 -17.23
N ALA A 73 4.51 -15.78 -17.86
CA ALA A 73 4.05 -15.09 -19.07
C ALA A 73 3.69 -16.06 -20.20
N ASP A 74 4.49 -17.11 -20.39
CA ASP A 74 4.24 -18.12 -21.44
C ASP A 74 3.03 -19.01 -21.15
N ALA A 75 2.68 -19.23 -19.87
CA ALA A 75 1.52 -20.03 -19.48
C ALA A 75 0.17 -19.31 -19.65
N PHE A 76 0.17 -18.01 -19.98
CA PHE A 76 -1.02 -17.17 -20.20
C PHE A 76 -1.14 -16.61 -21.63
N LYS A 77 -0.21 -16.98 -22.53
CA LYS A 77 -0.37 -16.76 -23.98
C LYS A 77 -1.29 -17.82 -24.58
#